data_AF-A0A442ESB5-F1
#
_entry.id   AF-A0A442ESB5-F1
#
_cell.length_a   1.000
_cell.length_b   1.000
_cell.length_c   1.000
_cell.angle_alpha   90.00
_cell.angle_beta   90.00
_cell.angle_gamma   90.00
#
_symmetry.space_group_name_H-M   'P 1'
#
loop_
_entity.id
_entity.type
_entity.pdbx_description
1 polymer ?
#
loop_
_entity_poly.entity_id
_entity_poly.type
_entity_poly.pdbx_seq_one_letter_code
_entity_poly.pdbx_strand_id
1 'polypeptide(L)' 'MQTDLDPDLDIQEAARWLVETPKALRPRPTVVEIRARFPLDPRGACAAIALANKIRAGGADVGA' A
#
# COMPACT_ATOMS: atom_id res chain seq x y z
N MET A 1 -10.69 22.42 6.45
CA MET A 1 -10.13 22.27 5.09
C MET A 1 -9.86 20.79 4.91
N GLN A 2 -10.67 20.10 4.12
CA GLN A 2 -10.49 18.69 3.81
C GLN A 2 -9.28 18.65 2.88
N THR A 3 -8.14 18.11 3.34
CA THR A 3 -7.01 17.85 2.45
C THR A 3 -7.49 16.84 1.42
N ASP A 4 -7.58 17.28 0.17
CA ASP A 4 -7.79 16.48 -1.03
C ASP A 4 -6.60 15.52 -1.14
N LEU A 5 -6.63 14.46 -0.34
CA LEU A 5 -5.56 13.49 -0.27
C LEU A 5 -5.76 12.57 -1.47
N ASP A 6 -4.86 12.70 -2.43
CA ASP A 6 -4.92 11.98 -3.68
C ASP A 6 -4.91 10.47 -3.37
N PRO A 7 -6.01 9.74 -3.61
CA PRO A 7 -6.16 8.36 -3.16
C PRO A 7 -5.10 7.44 -3.78
N ASP A 8 -4.59 7.81 -4.97
CA ASP A 8 -3.50 7.11 -5.62
C ASP A 8 -2.16 7.28 -4.89
N LEU A 9 -1.92 8.41 -4.21
CA LEU A 9 -0.72 8.62 -3.41
C LEU A 9 -0.73 7.72 -2.16
N ASP A 10 -1.84 7.67 -1.43
CA ASP A 10 -1.98 6.80 -0.26
C ASP A 10 -1.81 5.32 -0.62
N ILE A 11 -2.33 4.90 -1.78
CA ILE A 11 -2.17 3.54 -2.29
C ILE A 11 -0.68 3.25 -2.59
N GLN A 12 0.04 4.19 -3.20
CA GLN A 12 1.47 4.05 -3.49
C GLN A 12 2.31 3.99 -2.22
N GLU A 13 2.06 4.87 -1.25
CA GLU A 13 2.76 4.87 0.03
C GLU A 13 2.48 3.60 0.83
N ALA A 14 1.22 3.14 0.88
CA ALA A 14 0.86 1.88 1.50
C ALA A 14 1.55 0.69 0.81
N ALA A 15 1.61 0.68 -0.53
CA ALA A 15 2.29 -0.36 -1.28
C ALA A 15 3.80 -0.37 -1.02
N ARG A 16 4.44 0.80 -0.97
CA ARG A 16 5.86 0.93 -0.64
C ARG A 16 6.14 0.44 0.78
N TRP A 17 5.35 0.87 1.75
CA TRP A 17 5.45 0.40 3.12
C TRP A 17 5.32 -1.12 3.22
N LEU A 18 4.40 -1.72 2.43
CA LEU A 18 4.29 -3.17 2.33
C LEU A 18 5.55 -3.82 1.75
N VAL A 19 6.15 -3.27 0.70
CA VAL A 19 7.38 -3.81 0.12
C VAL A 19 8.52 -3.78 1.13
N GLU A 20 8.68 -2.65 1.82
CA GLU A 20 9.76 -2.40 2.79
C GLU A 20 9.58 -3.17 4.10
N THR A 21 8.34 -3.44 4.52
CA THR A 21 8.03 -4.11 5.80
C THR A 21 7.76 -5.61 5.61
N PRO A 22 8.63 -6.54 6.06
CA PRO A 22 8.39 -7.98 5.99
C PRO A 22 7.13 -8.40 6.76
N LYS A 23 6.47 -9.49 6.31
CA LYS A 23 5.26 -10.01 6.97
C LYS A 23 5.48 -10.37 8.44
N ALA A 24 6.68 -10.83 8.80
CA ALA A 24 7.04 -11.19 10.17
C ALA A 24 6.98 -10.02 11.17
N LEU A 25 7.09 -8.77 10.68
CA LEU A 25 7.04 -7.56 11.51
C LEU A 25 5.64 -6.94 11.59
N ARG A 26 4.63 -7.60 10.99
CA ARG A 26 3.26 -7.09 10.97
C ARG A 26 2.43 -7.83 12.01
N PRO A 27 2.04 -7.18 13.12
CA PRO A 27 1.34 -7.83 14.22
C PRO A 27 -0.12 -8.19 13.87
N ARG A 28 -0.66 -7.62 12.79
CA ARG A 28 -2.06 -7.75 12.37
C ARG A 28 -2.18 -8.18 10.91
N PRO A 29 -3.36 -8.67 10.49
CA PRO A 29 -3.65 -8.90 9.08
C PRO A 29 -3.39 -7.65 8.24
N THR A 30 -2.79 -7.82 7.08
CA THR A 30 -2.28 -6.75 6.21
C THR A 30 -3.31 -5.66 5.93
N VAL A 31 -4.56 -6.01 5.60
CA VAL A 31 -5.62 -5.02 5.30
C VAL A 31 -5.98 -4.18 6.52
N VAL A 32 -6.04 -4.78 7.71
CA VAL A 32 -6.33 -4.06 8.96
C VAL A 32 -5.20 -3.09 9.27
N GLU A 33 -3.97 -3.54 9.07
CA GLU A 33 -2.78 -2.74 9.35
C GLU A 33 -2.63 -1.54 8.38
N ILE A 34 -2.94 -1.72 7.10
CA ILE A 34 -2.96 -0.62 6.11
C ILE A 34 -4.03 0.39 6.47
N ARG A 35 -5.27 -0.04 6.74
CA ARG A 35 -6.38 0.86 7.08
C ARG A 35 -6.19 1.60 8.41
N ALA A 36 -5.33 1.08 9.30
CA ALA A 36 -4.98 1.77 10.53
C ALA A 36 -3.89 2.83 10.35
N ARG A 37 -3.06 2.72 9.30
CA ARG A 37 -1.93 3.63 9.02
C ARG A 37 -2.24 4.67 7.94
N PHE A 38 -3.01 4.29 6.95
CA PHE A 38 -3.34 5.10 5.79
C PHE A 38 -4.85 5.35 5.76
N PRO A 39 -5.31 6.52 5.31
CA PRO A 39 -6.73 6.87 5.20
C PRO A 39 -7.41 6.16 4.01
N LEU A 40 -7.16 4.86 3.85
CA LEU A 40 -7.68 4.03 2.79
C LEU A 40 -8.92 3.24 3.25
N ASP A 41 -9.87 3.10 2.34
CA ASP A 41 -10.97 2.16 2.49
C ASP A 41 -10.49 0.71 2.21
N PRO A 42 -11.32 -0.32 2.45
CA PRO A 42 -10.95 -1.71 2.16
C PRO A 42 -10.53 -1.94 0.70
N ARG A 43 -11.11 -1.21 -0.27
CA ARG A 43 -10.72 -1.34 -1.68
C ARG A 43 -9.34 -0.75 -1.92
N GLY A 44 -9.05 0.44 -1.39
CA GLY A 44 -7.72 1.06 -1.46
C GLY A 44 -6.63 0.20 -0.81
N ALA A 45 -6.93 -0.44 0.32
CA ALA A 45 -5.99 -1.38 0.96
C ALA A 45 -5.69 -2.60 0.07
N CYS A 46 -6.70 -3.16 -0.61
CA CYS A 46 -6.50 -4.23 -1.58
C CYS A 46 -5.69 -3.77 -2.79
N ALA A 47 -5.92 -2.54 -3.28
CA ALA A 47 -5.14 -1.96 -4.38
C ALA A 47 -3.65 -1.81 -3.99
N ALA A 48 -3.36 -1.34 -2.79
CA ALA A 48 -1.99 -1.23 -2.26
C ALA A 48 -1.30 -2.61 -2.17
N ILE A 49 -2.03 -3.64 -1.74
CA ILE A 49 -1.50 -5.02 -1.71
C ILE A 49 -1.18 -5.52 -3.13
N ALA A 50 -2.08 -5.29 -4.09
CA ALA A 50 -1.88 -5.67 -5.47
C ALA A 50 -0.66 -4.95 -6.08
N LEU A 51 -0.52 -3.65 -5.83
CA LEU A 51 0.62 -2.86 -6.27
C LEU A 51 1.93 -3.35 -5.64
N ALA A 52 1.97 -3.62 -4.34
CA ALA A 52 3.14 -4.16 -3.66
C ALA A 52 3.57 -5.53 -4.22
N ASN A 53 2.61 -6.38 -4.58
CA ASN A 53 2.92 -7.66 -5.20
C ASN A 53 3.48 -7.50 -6.62
N LYS A 54 2.99 -6.54 -7.41
CA LYS A 54 3.57 -6.19 -8.72
C LYS A 54 5.01 -5.70 -8.60
N ILE A 55 5.28 -4.82 -7.63
CA ILE A 55 6.64 -4.32 -7.34
C ILE A 55 7.57 -5.49 -6.99
N ARG A 56 7.15 -6.39 -6.09
CA ARG A 56 7.96 -7.56 -5.70
C ARG A 56 8.20 -8.56 -6.83
N ALA A 57 7.23 -8.71 -7.73
CA ALA A 57 7.33 -9.60 -8.88
C ALA A 57 8.27 -9.05 -9.98
N GLY A 58 8.88 -7.88 -9.79
CA GLY A 58 9.74 -7.23 -10.78
C GLY A 58 8.95 -6.54 -11.90
N GLY A 59 7.63 -6.41 -11.78
CA GLY A 59 6.78 -5.75 -12.78
C GLY A 59 6.74 -4.22 -12.67
N ALA A 60 7.59 -3.63 -11.84
CA ALA A 60 7.95 -2.23 -11.96
C ALA A 60 9.15 -2.16 -12.90
N ASP A 61 8.92 -2.35 -14.19
CA ASP A 61 9.87 -1.88 -15.19
C ASP A 61 10.08 -0.39 -14.93
N VAL A 62 11.29 -0.06 -14.49
CA VAL A 62 11.84 1.29 -14.46
C VAL A 62 11.97 1.77 -15.90
N GLY A 63 10.83 2.15 -16.49
CA GLY A 63 10.74 2.74 -17.81
C GLY A 63 10.15 4.15 -17.73
N ALA A 64 10.99 5.12 -17.37
CA ALA A 64 10.95 6.53 -17.81
C ALA A 64 12.14 7.29 -17.21
#